data_AF-A0A9Q8QBD2-F1
#
_entry.id   AF-A0A9Q8QBD2-F1
#
_cell.length_a   1.000
_cell.length_b   1.000
_cell.length_c   1.000
_cell.angle_alpha   90.00
_cell.angle_beta   90.00
_cell.angle_gamma   90.00
#
_symmetry.space_group_name_H-M   'P 1'
#
loop_
_entity.id
_entity.type
_entity.pdbx_description
1 polymer ?
#
loop_
_entity_poly.entity_id
_entity_poly.type
_entity_poly.pdbx_seq_one_letter_code
_entity_poly.pdbx_strand_id
1 'polypeptide(L)'
;MWQLVSILCNVQLWFSDGHAINKVRGGQNVSSRLIVDSGGFLDLTEFRSGPGLAIDANGAVLSLRLQTGAPASCPELDHVVPWVNLTLDVHDGGMFDLSFHELPETVIECYTTSPVSGKLKQLPYISDSDAGYLLNMIEEQFVPYQNIPESPGKSVEEIRALGKQFFPFTRHSFELAMSVYDWTTASFARLVLMKIFQYTGIDPPPHPLDSRSITEQIWASNWSYYTPQNDSYMRSFLMKPADSLADVEAQLANVSTELQRFSDVQNRLLGAAFAALPRTAVLAKPRLYSGQPDISQLGLEHFGIEFLECPLNDGPVGTTLVAPFGDALATYAGMGRTVTTKMVWSFTDSLEDAMHYANGIVLVAEPGDGAWVWDTAAYVTPLSDDPRKVEYTFAPGTRFKVKNIDRAAVSGKPVVVITLQPEVRAVQTRDEAESASRLGPDKSQLLSAAGSLEPFVPSGRIPHSRHRYGGRPCACSRQEGH
;
A
#
# COMPACT_ATOMS: atom_id res chain seq x y z
N MET A 1 23.03 0.76 16.70
CA MET A 1 22.26 2.00 16.97
C MET A 1 23.08 3.18 16.53
N TRP A 2 22.44 4.33 16.30
CA TRP A 2 23.10 5.57 15.86
C TRP A 2 22.44 6.81 16.47
N GLN A 3 23.15 7.94 16.44
CA GLN A 3 22.68 9.23 16.94
C GLN A 3 23.19 10.37 16.06
N LEU A 4 22.34 11.33 15.70
CA LEU A 4 22.77 12.59 15.08
C LEU A 4 23.31 13.53 16.16
N VAL A 5 24.58 13.91 16.08
CA VAL A 5 25.24 14.77 17.08
C VAL A 5 25.77 16.07 16.48
N SER A 6 26.13 16.07 15.20
CA SER A 6 26.55 17.25 14.46
C SER A 6 25.61 17.42 13.26
N ILE A 7 24.92 18.55 13.22
CA ILE A 7 23.91 18.84 12.20
C ILE A 7 24.21 20.22 11.63
N LEU A 8 24.55 20.25 10.35
CA LEU A 8 24.72 21.47 9.57
C LEU A 8 23.47 21.61 8.72
N CYS A 9 22.50 22.37 9.22
CA CYS A 9 21.22 22.55 8.56
C CYS A 9 20.61 23.89 8.99
N ASN A 10 20.07 24.64 8.04
CA ASN A 10 19.44 25.94 8.30
C ASN A 10 17.92 25.85 8.49
N VAL A 11 17.35 24.65 8.45
CA VAL A 11 15.91 24.42 8.56
C VAL A 11 15.56 23.54 9.75
N GLN A 12 14.28 23.53 10.12
CA GLN A 12 13.81 22.70 11.23
C GLN A 12 13.78 21.23 10.85
N LEU A 13 14.04 20.37 11.84
CA LEU A 13 14.16 18.94 11.69
C LEU A 13 13.30 18.22 12.73
N TRP A 14 12.67 17.12 12.33
CA TRP A 14 11.89 16.28 13.23
C TRP A 14 11.99 14.83 12.84
N PHE A 15 11.83 13.93 13.80
CA PHE A 15 11.64 12.51 13.50
C PHE A 15 10.17 12.14 13.59
N SER A 16 9.73 11.24 12.70
CA SER A 16 8.36 10.71 12.68
C SER A 16 7.99 9.89 13.92
N ASP A 17 8.96 9.56 14.78
CA ASP A 17 8.75 8.89 16.06
C ASP A 17 8.41 9.87 17.21
N GLY A 18 8.38 11.18 16.93
CA GLY A 18 8.07 12.24 17.89
C GLY A 18 9.18 12.53 18.92
N HIS A 19 10.32 11.83 18.86
CA HIS A 19 11.40 12.01 19.81
C HIS A 19 12.40 13.09 19.38
N ALA A 20 13.17 13.62 20.34
CA ALA A 20 14.20 14.63 20.09
C ALA A 20 15.23 14.19 19.03
N ILE A 21 15.75 15.14 18.25
CA ILE A 21 16.69 14.87 17.13
C ILE A 21 17.93 14.10 17.60
N ASN A 22 18.47 14.47 18.76
CA ASN A 22 19.65 13.85 19.34
C ASN A 22 19.35 12.56 20.13
N LYS A 23 18.13 12.00 20.09
CA LYS A 23 17.88 10.69 20.71
C LYS A 23 18.59 9.59 19.91
N VAL A 24 19.17 8.61 20.60
CA VAL A 24 19.71 7.39 19.99
C VAL A 24 18.57 6.63 19.30
N ARG A 25 18.83 6.20 18.06
CA ARG A 25 17.89 5.54 17.15
C ARG A 25 18.53 4.36 16.45
N GLY A 26 17.75 3.73 15.57
CA GLY A 26 18.17 2.54 14.86
C GLY A 26 18.03 1.29 15.72
N GLY A 27 19.00 0.39 15.59
CA GLY A 27 18.82 -1.00 15.96
C GLY A 27 18.51 -1.85 14.72
N GLN A 28 18.73 -3.15 14.85
CA GLN A 28 18.66 -4.07 13.72
C GLN A 28 17.26 -4.01 13.08
N ASN A 29 17.21 -3.60 11.81
CA ASN A 29 16.00 -3.58 10.98
C ASN A 29 14.99 -2.48 11.32
N VAL A 30 15.42 -1.40 11.99
CA VAL A 30 14.59 -0.23 12.25
C VAL A 30 14.93 0.88 11.25
N SER A 31 13.91 1.41 10.58
CA SER A 31 14.03 2.63 9.79
C SER A 31 13.49 3.82 10.59
N SER A 32 14.24 4.92 10.62
CA SER A 32 13.80 6.19 11.21
C SER A 32 13.71 7.25 10.14
N ARG A 33 12.57 7.94 10.04
CA ARG A 33 12.37 9.04 9.09
C ARG A 33 12.67 10.37 9.76
N LEU A 34 13.69 11.05 9.27
CA LEU A 34 13.96 12.45 9.52
C LEU A 34 13.21 13.29 8.48
N ILE A 35 12.45 14.26 8.96
CA ILE A 35 11.68 15.21 8.19
C ILE A 35 12.46 16.52 8.21
N VAL A 36 12.85 16.98 7.02
CA VAL A 36 13.58 18.23 6.80
C VAL A 36 12.57 19.26 6.31
N ASP A 37 12.33 20.30 7.10
CA ASP A 37 11.30 21.31 6.79
C ASP A 37 11.45 21.84 5.38
N SER A 38 10.36 21.79 4.60
CA SER A 38 10.30 22.13 3.17
C SER A 38 11.29 21.40 2.23
N GLY A 39 12.26 20.65 2.74
CA GLY A 39 13.35 20.04 1.99
C GLY A 39 13.13 18.57 1.60
N GLY A 40 12.38 17.81 2.39
CA GLY A 40 12.08 16.40 2.10
C GLY A 40 12.24 15.46 3.29
N PHE A 41 12.41 14.17 2.99
CA PHE A 41 12.64 13.12 3.98
C PHE A 41 14.01 12.47 3.81
N LEU A 42 14.70 12.24 4.93
CA LEU A 42 15.86 11.37 5.03
C LEU A 42 15.47 10.15 5.86
N ASP A 43 15.36 9.00 5.21
CA ASP A 43 15.14 7.74 5.92
C ASP A 43 16.49 7.08 6.24
N LEU A 44 16.73 6.80 7.51
CA LEU A 44 17.94 6.11 7.97
C LEU A 44 17.56 4.72 8.48
N THR A 45 18.08 3.68 7.82
CA THR A 45 17.83 2.28 8.19
C THR A 45 19.14 1.59 8.54
N GLU A 46 19.23 1.02 9.75
CA GLU A 46 20.42 0.34 10.22
C GLU A 46 20.41 -1.16 9.87
N PHE A 47 21.54 -1.64 9.35
CA PHE A 47 21.81 -3.03 9.03
C PHE A 47 23.11 -3.49 9.70
N ARG A 48 23.08 -4.71 10.24
CA ARG A 48 24.23 -5.39 10.83
C ARG A 48 24.57 -6.61 9.99
N SER A 49 25.85 -6.80 9.67
CA SER A 49 26.33 -7.97 8.94
C SER A 49 27.70 -8.39 9.47
N GLY A 50 27.72 -9.44 10.30
CA GLY A 50 28.93 -9.88 11.00
C GLY A 50 29.53 -8.74 11.82
N PRO A 51 30.85 -8.45 11.70
CA PRO A 51 31.48 -7.35 12.42
C PRO A 51 31.13 -5.98 11.83
N GLY A 52 30.42 -5.89 10.71
CA GLY A 52 30.15 -4.63 10.01
C GLY A 52 28.84 -3.95 10.42
N LEU A 53 28.83 -2.62 10.29
CA LEU A 53 27.64 -1.77 10.39
C LEU A 53 27.41 -1.08 9.05
N ALA A 54 26.16 -1.04 8.60
CA ALA A 54 25.75 -0.23 7.47
C ALA A 54 24.47 0.56 7.80
N ILE A 55 24.40 1.80 7.34
CA ILE A 55 23.25 2.68 7.47
C ILE A 55 22.84 3.07 6.06
N ASP A 56 21.67 2.60 5.62
CA ASP A 56 21.06 3.04 4.39
C ASP A 56 20.38 4.39 4.60
N ALA A 57 20.83 5.39 3.84
CA ALA A 57 20.30 6.75 3.82
C ALA A 57 19.67 7.02 2.44
N ASN A 58 18.37 6.72 2.28
CA ASN A 58 17.68 6.80 0.98
C ASN A 58 18.42 6.08 -0.18
N GLY A 59 19.03 4.91 0.06
CA GLY A 59 19.82 4.19 -0.94
C GLY A 59 21.33 4.49 -0.92
N ALA A 60 21.76 5.58 -0.28
CA ALA A 60 23.18 5.87 -0.06
C ALA A 60 23.66 5.16 1.21
N VAL A 61 24.60 4.21 1.08
CA VAL A 61 24.97 3.33 2.20
C VAL A 61 26.26 3.79 2.87
N LEU A 62 26.12 4.42 4.04
CA LEU A 62 27.23 4.69 4.96
C LEU A 62 27.62 3.37 5.63
N SER A 63 28.90 2.98 5.60
CA SER A 63 29.31 1.71 6.21
C SER A 63 30.61 1.77 7.00
N LEU A 64 30.67 0.97 8.06
CA LEU A 64 31.87 0.56 8.79
C LEU A 64 32.15 -0.89 8.45
N ARG A 65 33.25 -1.15 7.76
CA ARG A 65 33.67 -2.50 7.34
C ARG A 65 35.03 -2.81 7.92
N LEU A 66 35.16 -4.00 8.51
CA LEU A 66 36.44 -4.49 8.98
C LEU A 66 37.45 -4.49 7.83
N GLN A 67 38.63 -3.94 8.04
CA GLN A 67 39.67 -3.87 7.03
C GLN A 67 40.10 -5.27 6.61
N THR A 68 40.38 -5.44 5.32
CA THR A 68 40.90 -6.70 4.80
C THR A 68 42.32 -6.92 5.34
N GLY A 69 42.53 -8.00 6.09
CA GLY A 69 43.80 -8.24 6.79
C GLY A 69 43.91 -7.54 8.15
N ALA A 70 42.80 -7.05 8.71
CA ALA A 70 42.75 -6.50 10.06
C ALA A 70 43.34 -7.48 11.09
N PRO A 71 44.08 -6.99 12.10
CA PRO A 71 44.59 -7.81 13.20
C PRO A 71 43.48 -8.65 13.86
N ALA A 72 43.81 -9.88 14.29
CA ALA A 72 42.87 -10.73 15.04
C ALA A 72 42.41 -10.09 16.37
N SER A 73 43.09 -9.03 16.83
CA SER A 73 42.74 -8.24 18.01
C SER A 73 41.69 -7.16 17.74
N CYS A 74 41.20 -7.01 16.51
CA CYS A 74 40.19 -6.00 16.20
C CYS A 74 38.89 -6.32 16.93
N PRO A 75 38.41 -5.41 17.78
CA PRO A 75 37.24 -5.68 18.59
C PRO A 75 35.97 -5.63 17.74
N GLU A 76 34.98 -6.43 18.10
CA GLU A 76 33.64 -6.31 17.53
C GLU A 76 33.05 -4.94 17.89
N LEU A 77 32.42 -4.30 16.91
CA LEU A 77 31.87 -2.94 17.05
C LEU A 77 30.97 -2.79 18.28
N ASP A 78 30.14 -3.79 18.56
CA ASP A 78 29.15 -3.72 19.66
C ASP A 78 29.78 -3.76 21.06
N HIS A 79 31.01 -4.25 21.18
CA HIS A 79 31.76 -4.24 22.45
C HIS A 79 32.46 -2.91 22.72
N VAL A 80 32.71 -2.11 21.68
CA VAL A 80 33.45 -0.85 21.79
C VAL A 80 32.53 0.36 21.76
N VAL A 81 31.50 0.32 20.92
CA VAL A 81 30.57 1.43 20.70
C VAL A 81 29.14 0.90 20.67
N PRO A 82 28.35 1.10 21.74
CA PRO A 82 26.94 0.66 21.77
C PRO A 82 26.08 1.40 20.72
N TRP A 83 26.53 2.56 20.26
CA TRP A 83 26.00 3.27 19.10
C TRP A 83 27.09 4.11 18.43
N VAL A 84 26.83 4.51 17.19
CA VAL A 84 27.69 5.42 16.42
C VAL A 84 27.11 6.83 16.38
N ASN A 85 27.97 7.82 16.46
CA ASN A 85 27.59 9.22 16.28
C ASN A 85 27.72 9.59 14.80
N LEU A 86 26.78 10.42 14.32
CA LEU A 86 26.70 10.82 12.92
C LEU A 86 26.76 12.34 12.78
N THR A 87 27.42 12.78 11.70
CA THR A 87 27.37 14.14 11.19
C THR A 87 26.48 14.17 9.96
N LEU A 88 25.49 15.05 9.94
CA LEU A 88 24.59 15.29 8.82
C LEU A 88 24.74 16.74 8.35
N ASP A 89 25.04 16.92 7.07
CA ASP A 89 24.99 18.22 6.39
C ASP A 89 23.85 18.20 5.38
N VAL A 90 22.97 19.20 5.41
CA VAL A 90 21.84 19.34 4.50
C VAL A 90 21.99 20.64 3.73
N HIS A 91 22.17 20.50 2.42
CA HIS A 91 22.42 21.59 1.49
C HIS A 91 21.13 22.04 0.80
N ASP A 92 21.21 23.21 0.15
CA ASP A 92 20.16 23.70 -0.73
C ASP A 92 19.83 22.68 -1.84
N GLY A 93 18.55 22.64 -2.23
CA GLY A 93 18.07 21.70 -3.26
C GLY A 93 17.86 20.25 -2.77
N GLY A 94 17.93 20.02 -1.45
CA GLY A 94 17.63 18.74 -0.82
C GLY A 94 18.74 17.71 -0.98
N MET A 95 19.98 18.15 -1.16
CA MET A 95 21.16 17.28 -1.11
C MET A 95 21.62 17.12 0.34
N PHE A 96 22.20 15.98 0.68
CA PHE A 96 22.78 15.77 2.01
C PHE A 96 24.12 15.05 1.92
N ASP A 97 24.95 15.28 2.93
CA ASP A 97 26.13 14.47 3.25
C ASP A 97 25.97 13.82 4.63
N LEU A 98 26.33 12.55 4.74
CA LEU A 98 26.26 11.78 5.97
C LEU A 98 27.60 11.08 6.22
N SER A 99 28.13 11.24 7.43
CA SER A 99 29.38 10.62 7.86
C SER A 99 29.37 10.25 9.34
N PHE A 100 30.31 9.40 9.76
CA PHE A 100 30.51 9.12 11.17
C PHE A 100 31.20 10.31 11.86
N HIS A 101 30.74 10.66 13.05
CA HIS A 101 31.31 11.70 13.89
C HIS A 101 32.25 11.09 14.93
N GLU A 102 33.52 11.49 14.92
CA GLU A 102 34.53 11.18 15.95
C GLU A 102 34.51 9.70 16.42
N LEU A 103 34.94 8.79 15.54
CA LEU A 103 35.06 7.37 15.90
C LEU A 103 36.26 7.15 16.85
N PRO A 104 36.18 6.16 17.78
CA PRO A 104 37.33 5.78 18.60
C PRO A 104 38.52 5.34 17.74
N GLU A 105 39.75 5.64 18.16
CA GLU A 105 40.98 5.26 17.44
C GLU A 105 41.04 3.76 17.13
N THR A 106 40.63 2.91 18.09
CA THR A 106 40.56 1.45 17.93
C THR A 106 39.61 1.01 16.81
N VAL A 107 38.56 1.79 16.53
CA VAL A 107 37.65 1.55 15.40
C VAL A 107 38.27 2.06 14.11
N ILE A 108 38.92 3.23 14.11
CA ILE A 108 39.57 3.81 12.92
C ILE A 108 40.69 2.91 12.39
N GLU A 109 41.48 2.30 13.27
CA GLU A 109 42.56 1.38 12.88
C GLU A 109 42.04 0.08 12.25
N CYS A 110 40.92 -0.43 12.75
CA CYS A 110 40.38 -1.73 12.36
C CYS A 110 39.33 -1.67 11.23
N TYR A 111 38.66 -0.53 11.05
CA TYR A 111 37.52 -0.39 10.16
C TYR A 111 37.76 0.69 9.11
N THR A 112 37.21 0.47 7.92
CA THR A 112 37.11 1.48 6.87
C THR A 112 35.76 2.16 6.95
N THR A 113 35.76 3.47 6.77
CA THR A 113 34.57 4.29 6.63
C THR A 113 34.46 4.81 5.21
N SER A 114 33.25 5.12 4.77
CA SER A 114 33.03 5.82 3.52
C SER A 114 31.87 6.79 3.73
N PRO A 115 32.12 8.11 3.82
CA PRO A 115 31.05 9.08 3.87
C PRO A 115 30.21 8.97 2.60
N VAL A 116 28.94 9.36 2.69
CA VAL A 116 28.01 9.25 1.58
C VAL A 116 27.26 10.55 1.38
N SER A 117 26.92 10.81 0.12
CA SER A 117 26.06 11.91 -0.27
C SER A 117 24.82 11.35 -0.94
N GLY A 118 23.70 12.04 -0.81
CA GLY A 118 22.45 11.62 -1.41
C GLY A 118 21.45 12.76 -1.56
N LYS A 119 20.21 12.38 -1.89
CA LYS A 119 19.10 13.31 -2.02
C LYS A 119 17.98 12.95 -1.06
N LEU A 120 17.37 13.97 -0.46
CA LEU A 120 16.13 13.83 0.29
C LEU A 120 15.02 13.33 -0.64
N LYS A 121 14.16 12.46 -0.11
CA LYS A 121 12.91 12.10 -0.78
C LYS A 121 12.01 13.33 -0.80
N GLN A 122 11.38 13.59 -1.93
CA GLN A 122 10.54 14.77 -2.08
C GLN A 122 9.32 14.70 -1.17
N LEU A 123 8.91 15.86 -0.65
CA LEU A 123 7.61 15.98 0.00
C LEU A 123 6.51 15.76 -1.05
N PRO A 124 5.48 14.97 -0.74
CA PRO A 124 4.34 14.82 -1.64
C PRO A 124 3.62 16.16 -1.79
N TYR A 125 3.12 16.44 -2.99
CA TYR A 125 2.22 17.56 -3.21
C TYR A 125 0.86 17.27 -2.58
N ILE A 126 0.29 18.26 -1.89
CA ILE A 126 -1.01 18.17 -1.23
C ILE A 126 -1.81 19.39 -1.68
N SER A 127 -2.93 19.15 -2.36
CA SER A 127 -3.80 20.23 -2.83
C SER A 127 -4.63 20.80 -1.69
N ASP A 128 -4.61 22.13 -1.52
CA ASP A 128 -5.51 22.84 -0.60
C ASP A 128 -6.99 22.56 -0.91
N SER A 129 -7.34 22.42 -2.19
CA SER A 129 -8.72 22.14 -2.61
C SER A 129 -9.16 20.74 -2.19
N ASP A 130 -8.26 19.76 -2.27
CA ASP A 130 -8.55 18.37 -1.92
C ASP A 130 -8.68 18.23 -0.40
N ALA A 131 -7.76 18.86 0.35
CA ALA A 131 -7.82 18.92 1.80
C ALA A 131 -9.11 19.62 2.30
N GLY A 132 -9.45 20.78 1.71
CA GLY A 132 -10.69 21.49 2.03
C GLY A 132 -11.95 20.70 1.70
N TYR A 133 -11.94 19.96 0.57
CA TYR A 133 -13.04 19.06 0.24
C TYR A 133 -13.20 17.93 1.27
N LEU A 134 -12.09 17.30 1.69
CA LEU A 134 -12.14 16.24 2.70
C LEU A 134 -12.67 16.77 4.05
N LEU A 135 -12.29 17.99 4.45
CA LEU A 135 -12.83 18.62 5.66
C LEU A 135 -14.36 18.74 5.62
N ASN A 136 -14.94 19.13 4.48
CA ASN A 136 -16.40 19.16 4.32
C ASN A 136 -17.01 17.75 4.48
N MET A 137 -16.38 16.73 3.89
CA MET A 137 -16.83 15.33 4.06
C MET A 137 -16.73 14.86 5.51
N ILE A 138 -15.76 15.38 6.29
CA ILE A 138 -15.63 15.11 7.72
C ILE A 138 -16.74 15.80 8.52
N GLU A 139 -17.00 17.09 8.25
CA GLU A 139 -18.07 17.86 8.89
C GLU A 139 -19.45 17.25 8.63
N GLU A 140 -19.67 16.75 7.41
CA GLU A 140 -20.89 16.07 7.00
C GLU A 140 -20.95 14.60 7.45
N GLN A 141 -19.96 14.12 8.21
CA GLN A 141 -19.91 12.75 8.74
C GLN A 141 -19.95 11.66 7.65
N PHE A 142 -19.38 11.94 6.48
CA PHE A 142 -19.03 10.93 5.48
C PHE A 142 -17.65 10.31 5.74
N VAL A 143 -16.79 11.05 6.45
CA VAL A 143 -15.45 10.62 6.89
C VAL A 143 -15.29 10.93 8.39
N PRO A 144 -14.71 10.02 9.19
CA PRO A 144 -14.45 8.62 8.83
C PRO A 144 -15.76 7.82 8.71
N TYR A 145 -15.66 6.56 8.33
CA TYR A 145 -16.76 5.62 8.43
C TYR A 145 -17.36 5.57 9.85
N GLN A 146 -18.68 5.56 9.94
CA GLN A 146 -19.42 5.67 11.20
C GLN A 146 -19.79 4.28 11.76
N ASN A 147 -19.91 4.18 13.09
CA ASN A 147 -20.46 3.01 13.80
C ASN A 147 -19.76 1.66 13.50
N ILE A 148 -18.43 1.59 13.67
CA ILE A 148 -17.66 0.35 13.55
C ILE A 148 -17.94 -0.55 14.77
N PRO A 149 -18.64 -1.69 14.64
CA PRO A 149 -19.03 -2.52 15.79
C PRO A 149 -17.86 -3.26 16.45
N GLU A 150 -16.77 -3.50 15.71
CA GLU A 150 -15.67 -4.38 16.11
C GLU A 150 -14.39 -3.66 16.56
N SER A 151 -14.33 -2.32 16.42
CA SER A 151 -13.20 -1.51 16.85
C SER A 151 -13.69 -0.28 17.61
N PRO A 152 -13.09 0.06 18.77
CA PRO A 152 -13.36 1.33 19.43
C PRO A 152 -12.92 2.54 18.58
N GLY A 153 -12.15 2.30 17.51
CA GLY A 153 -11.63 3.33 16.62
C GLY A 153 -10.60 4.23 17.30
N LYS A 154 -10.28 5.36 16.63
CA LYS A 154 -9.48 6.44 17.18
C LYS A 154 -10.34 7.70 17.27
N SER A 155 -10.16 8.47 18.33
CA SER A 155 -10.75 9.81 18.43
C SER A 155 -10.16 10.77 17.41
N VAL A 156 -10.88 11.86 17.13
CA VAL A 156 -10.40 12.92 16.25
C VAL A 156 -9.10 13.54 16.78
N GLU A 157 -8.98 13.69 18.10
CA GLU A 157 -7.79 14.21 18.77
C GLU A 157 -6.58 13.29 18.59
N GLU A 158 -6.78 11.98 18.70
CA GLU A 158 -5.73 10.99 18.44
C GLU A 158 -5.28 11.03 16.98
N ILE A 159 -6.22 11.12 16.02
CA ILE A 159 -5.88 11.22 14.59
C ILE A 159 -5.13 12.53 14.30
N ARG A 160 -5.52 13.66 14.93
CA ARG A 160 -4.76 14.92 14.82
C ARG A 160 -3.35 14.81 15.39
N ALA A 161 -3.18 14.14 16.53
CA ALA A 161 -1.88 13.93 17.14
C ALA A 161 -0.97 13.08 16.25
N LEU A 162 -1.50 11.97 15.70
CA LEU A 162 -0.80 11.14 14.73
C LEU A 162 -0.47 11.89 13.44
N GLY A 163 -1.39 12.74 12.95
CA GLY A 163 -1.15 13.61 11.80
C GLY A 163 0.04 14.54 12.04
N LYS A 164 0.09 15.23 13.17
CA LYS A 164 1.24 16.07 13.54
C LYS A 164 2.54 15.29 13.71
N GLN A 165 2.45 14.04 14.15
CA GLN A 165 3.62 13.17 14.32
C GLN A 165 4.19 12.70 12.97
N PHE A 166 3.34 12.18 12.07
CA PHE A 166 3.78 11.59 10.81
C PHE A 166 3.89 12.59 9.66
N PHE A 167 3.13 13.68 9.70
CA PHE A 167 3.06 14.68 8.64
C PHE A 167 3.30 16.13 9.12
N PRO A 168 4.30 16.42 9.98
CA PRO A 168 4.55 17.77 10.51
C PRO A 168 4.95 18.79 9.45
N PHE A 169 5.39 18.36 8.27
CA PHE A 169 5.84 19.23 7.16
C PHE A 169 4.69 19.98 6.45
N THR A 170 3.43 19.67 6.78
CA THR A 170 2.27 20.24 6.11
C THR A 170 1.22 20.69 7.10
N ARG A 171 0.51 21.78 6.74
CA ARG A 171 -0.69 22.21 7.47
C ARG A 171 -1.84 21.20 7.37
N HIS A 172 -1.82 20.35 6.33
CA HIS A 172 -2.87 19.35 6.03
C HIS A 172 -2.63 18.00 6.71
N SER A 173 -1.93 18.02 7.84
CA SER A 173 -1.48 16.81 8.53
C SER A 173 -2.63 15.96 9.04
N PHE A 174 -3.74 16.58 9.42
CA PHE A 174 -4.93 15.90 9.90
C PHE A 174 -5.66 15.17 8.75
N GLU A 175 -5.78 15.81 7.60
CA GLU A 175 -6.46 15.29 6.41
C GLU A 175 -5.75 14.08 5.84
N LEU A 176 -4.40 14.10 5.84
CA LEU A 176 -3.60 12.94 5.47
C LEU A 176 -3.80 11.76 6.44
N ALA A 177 -3.72 12.02 7.75
CA ALA A 177 -3.94 10.97 8.76
C ALA A 177 -5.36 10.41 8.72
N MET A 178 -6.36 11.27 8.56
CA MET A 178 -7.77 10.87 8.44
C MET A 178 -8.02 10.07 7.17
N SER A 179 -7.35 10.40 6.04
CA SER A 179 -7.48 9.63 4.80
C SER A 179 -6.97 8.19 4.98
N VAL A 180 -5.84 8.00 5.68
CA VAL A 180 -5.31 6.67 6.00
C VAL A 180 -6.26 5.93 6.95
N TYR A 181 -6.68 6.59 8.03
CA TYR A 181 -7.61 5.99 9.00
C TYR A 181 -8.92 5.55 8.34
N ASP A 182 -9.56 6.43 7.56
CA ASP A 182 -10.80 6.09 6.87
C ASP A 182 -10.61 4.96 5.86
N TRP A 183 -9.51 4.95 5.10
CA TRP A 183 -9.20 3.81 4.21
C TRP A 183 -9.14 2.48 4.95
N THR A 184 -8.65 2.43 6.19
CA THR A 184 -8.60 1.17 6.95
C THR A 184 -9.93 0.73 7.55
N THR A 185 -10.94 1.61 7.53
CA THR A 185 -12.33 1.25 7.85
C THR A 185 -13.04 0.64 6.64
N ALA A 186 -14.33 0.37 6.77
CA ALA A 186 -15.20 -0.07 5.68
C ALA A 186 -15.26 0.88 4.46
N SER A 187 -14.85 2.14 4.61
CA SER A 187 -14.73 3.10 3.50
C SER A 187 -13.78 2.62 2.39
N PHE A 188 -12.89 1.66 2.64
CA PHE A 188 -12.11 1.01 1.58
C PHE A 188 -13.01 0.49 0.44
N ALA A 189 -14.22 0.00 0.75
CA ALA A 189 -15.15 -0.53 -0.25
C ALA A 189 -15.55 0.54 -1.28
N ARG A 190 -15.85 1.77 -0.83
CA ARG A 190 -16.05 2.92 -1.74
C ARG A 190 -14.85 3.10 -2.64
N LEU A 191 -13.67 3.18 -2.05
CA LEU A 191 -12.45 3.53 -2.77
C LEU A 191 -12.05 2.45 -3.77
N VAL A 192 -12.25 1.16 -3.45
CA VAL A 192 -12.04 0.02 -4.35
C VAL A 192 -13.06 0.02 -5.48
N LEU A 193 -14.37 0.04 -5.18
CA LEU A 193 -15.41 -0.05 -6.21
C LEU A 193 -15.33 1.10 -7.21
N MET A 194 -15.10 2.31 -6.73
CA MET A 194 -14.97 3.49 -7.59
C MET A 194 -13.68 3.50 -8.44
N LYS A 195 -12.71 2.61 -8.17
CA LYS A 195 -11.44 2.51 -8.90
C LYS A 195 -11.33 1.27 -9.80
N ILE A 196 -11.69 0.07 -9.34
CA ILE A 196 -11.62 -1.14 -10.18
C ILE A 196 -12.53 -0.99 -11.41
N PHE A 197 -13.71 -0.39 -11.22
CA PHE A 197 -14.74 -0.22 -12.25
C PHE A 197 -14.57 1.04 -13.12
N GLN A 198 -13.35 1.57 -13.23
CA GLN A 198 -13.01 2.67 -14.13
C GLN A 198 -12.50 2.15 -15.47
N TYR A 199 -13.00 2.72 -16.58
CA TYR A 199 -12.44 2.56 -17.92
C TYR A 199 -11.21 3.47 -18.10
N THR A 200 -10.09 3.09 -17.48
CA THR A 200 -8.90 3.95 -17.36
C THR A 200 -8.15 4.21 -18.68
N GLY A 201 -8.51 3.53 -19.77
CA GLY A 201 -7.96 3.76 -21.11
C GLY A 201 -8.71 4.85 -21.90
N ILE A 202 -9.77 5.43 -21.34
CA ILE A 202 -10.61 6.45 -21.99
C ILE A 202 -10.31 7.82 -21.38
N ASP A 203 -9.62 8.66 -22.17
CA ASP A 203 -9.29 10.04 -21.82
C ASP A 203 -10.35 11.05 -22.31
N PRO A 204 -10.41 12.26 -21.69
CA PRO A 204 -9.68 12.66 -20.48
C PRO A 204 -10.40 12.24 -19.18
N PRO A 205 -9.72 12.29 -18.02
CA PRO A 205 -10.37 12.17 -16.72
C PRO A 205 -11.47 13.23 -16.50
N PRO A 206 -12.48 12.97 -15.66
CA PRO A 206 -12.70 11.74 -14.90
C PRO A 206 -13.07 10.56 -15.81
N HIS A 207 -12.45 9.40 -15.59
CA HIS A 207 -12.67 8.21 -16.42
C HIS A 207 -14.12 7.70 -16.24
N PRO A 208 -14.78 7.22 -17.31
CA PRO A 208 -16.11 6.64 -17.19
C PRO A 208 -16.13 5.47 -16.19
N LEU A 209 -17.29 5.25 -15.57
CA LEU A 209 -17.53 4.17 -14.61
C LEU A 209 -18.43 3.09 -15.21
N ASP A 210 -18.17 1.83 -14.87
CA ASP A 210 -19.14 0.75 -15.01
C ASP A 210 -20.15 0.83 -13.85
N SER A 211 -21.10 1.76 -13.96
CA SER A 211 -22.10 2.01 -12.92
C SER A 211 -22.98 0.80 -12.63
N ARG A 212 -23.18 -0.09 -13.61
CA ARG A 212 -23.96 -1.31 -13.43
C ARG A 212 -23.25 -2.24 -12.45
N SER A 213 -21.98 -2.52 -12.69
CA SER A 213 -21.21 -3.38 -11.78
C SER A 213 -21.09 -2.75 -10.39
N ILE A 214 -20.82 -1.44 -10.28
CA ILE A 214 -20.80 -0.76 -8.98
C ILE A 214 -22.13 -0.96 -8.22
N THR A 215 -23.26 -0.79 -8.91
CA THR A 215 -24.61 -0.99 -8.34
C THR A 215 -24.80 -2.44 -7.86
N GLU A 216 -24.47 -3.41 -8.71
CA GLU A 216 -24.58 -4.84 -8.39
C GLU A 216 -23.70 -5.21 -7.18
N GLN A 217 -22.49 -4.66 -7.10
CA GLN A 217 -21.55 -4.92 -6.01
C GLN A 217 -21.95 -4.25 -4.69
N ILE A 218 -22.51 -3.04 -4.72
CA ILE A 218 -23.09 -2.42 -3.51
C ILE A 218 -24.26 -3.29 -3.03
N TRP A 219 -25.19 -3.65 -3.92
CA TRP A 219 -26.38 -4.44 -3.56
C TRP A 219 -26.05 -5.84 -3.06
N ALA A 220 -25.07 -6.52 -3.67
CA ALA A 220 -24.66 -7.85 -3.30
C ALA A 220 -23.86 -7.90 -1.99
N SER A 221 -23.44 -6.74 -1.45
CA SER A 221 -22.63 -6.71 -0.23
C SER A 221 -23.38 -7.32 0.95
N ASN A 222 -22.76 -8.35 1.51
CA ASN A 222 -23.25 -9.09 2.67
C ASN A 222 -22.11 -9.36 3.67
N TRP A 223 -21.06 -8.54 3.62
CA TRP A 223 -19.89 -8.73 4.46
C TRP A 223 -20.17 -8.19 5.86
N SER A 224 -20.63 -9.07 6.73
CA SER A 224 -21.04 -8.74 8.11
C SER A 224 -22.15 -7.66 8.13
N TYR A 225 -21.85 -6.47 8.65
CA TYR A 225 -22.77 -5.32 8.73
C TYR A 225 -22.69 -4.39 7.51
N TYR A 226 -21.83 -4.68 6.53
CA TYR A 226 -21.74 -3.96 5.26
C TYR A 226 -22.81 -4.49 4.32
N THR A 227 -24.01 -3.95 4.44
CA THR A 227 -25.17 -4.31 3.62
C THR A 227 -25.85 -3.06 3.09
N PRO A 228 -26.61 -3.14 1.99
CA PRO A 228 -27.35 -2.01 1.44
C PRO A 228 -28.38 -1.41 2.42
N GLN A 229 -28.79 -2.14 3.45
CA GLN A 229 -29.71 -1.65 4.46
C GLN A 229 -29.00 -0.93 5.62
N ASN A 230 -27.67 -1.02 5.69
CA ASN A 230 -26.88 -0.36 6.72
C ASN A 230 -26.67 1.12 6.36
N ASP A 231 -27.08 2.01 7.26
CA ASP A 231 -26.97 3.46 7.07
C ASP A 231 -25.52 3.92 6.90
N SER A 232 -24.59 3.47 7.75
CA SER A 232 -23.18 3.86 7.67
C SER A 232 -22.51 3.34 6.40
N TYR A 233 -22.86 2.13 5.96
CA TYR A 233 -22.38 1.56 4.70
C TYR A 233 -22.84 2.40 3.51
N MET A 234 -24.14 2.61 3.34
CA MET A 234 -24.67 3.39 2.22
C MET A 234 -24.26 4.85 2.27
N ARG A 235 -24.16 5.44 3.46
CA ARG A 235 -23.67 6.80 3.66
C ARG A 235 -22.24 6.95 3.16
N SER A 236 -21.39 5.93 3.30
CA SER A 236 -20.04 5.97 2.73
C SER A 236 -20.04 6.15 1.20
N PHE A 237 -21.14 5.82 0.52
CA PHE A 237 -21.38 6.05 -0.92
C PHE A 237 -22.21 7.31 -1.23
N LEU A 238 -22.43 8.20 -0.25
CA LEU A 238 -23.34 9.36 -0.34
C LEU A 238 -24.82 8.97 -0.53
N MET A 239 -25.19 7.74 -0.17
CA MET A 239 -26.51 7.15 -0.38
C MET A 239 -27.21 6.90 0.96
N LYS A 240 -28.48 6.48 0.88
CA LYS A 240 -29.29 6.06 2.03
C LYS A 240 -29.48 4.54 1.99
N PRO A 241 -29.88 3.92 3.12
CA PRO A 241 -30.33 2.53 3.12
C PRO A 241 -31.28 2.23 1.96
N ALA A 242 -31.05 1.11 1.28
CA ALA A 242 -31.81 0.67 0.12
C ALA A 242 -32.37 -0.74 0.33
N ASP A 243 -33.60 -0.97 -0.13
CA ASP A 243 -34.30 -2.26 0.01
C ASP A 243 -34.41 -3.04 -1.31
N SER A 244 -33.86 -2.49 -2.40
CA SER A 244 -33.81 -3.16 -3.70
C SER A 244 -32.62 -2.73 -4.55
N LEU A 245 -32.22 -3.58 -5.50
CA LEU A 245 -31.18 -3.24 -6.50
C LEU A 245 -31.56 -1.99 -7.31
N ALA A 246 -32.83 -1.84 -7.69
CA ALA A 246 -33.30 -0.68 -8.46
C ALA A 246 -33.21 0.63 -7.67
N ASP A 247 -33.36 0.57 -6.35
CA ASP A 247 -33.17 1.73 -5.47
C ASP A 247 -31.69 2.12 -5.36
N VAL A 248 -30.79 1.13 -5.24
CA VAL A 248 -29.34 1.38 -5.33
C VAL A 248 -28.97 2.02 -6.66
N GLU A 249 -29.51 1.52 -7.78
CA GLU A 249 -29.26 2.05 -9.12
C GLU A 249 -29.71 3.52 -9.24
N ALA A 250 -30.95 3.81 -8.81
CA ALA A 250 -31.52 5.14 -8.87
C ALA A 250 -30.75 6.13 -7.98
N GLN A 251 -30.35 5.72 -6.77
CA GLN A 251 -29.56 6.55 -5.88
C GLN A 251 -28.14 6.77 -6.44
N LEU A 252 -27.48 5.75 -6.97
CA LEU A 252 -26.12 5.86 -7.52
C LEU A 252 -26.11 6.79 -8.73
N ALA A 253 -27.12 6.72 -9.60
CA ALA A 253 -27.25 7.64 -10.74
C ALA A 253 -27.26 9.12 -10.29
N ASN A 254 -27.87 9.42 -9.14
CA ASN A 254 -27.94 10.78 -8.60
C ASN A 254 -26.63 11.27 -7.96
N VAL A 255 -25.79 10.36 -7.44
CA VAL A 255 -24.57 10.74 -6.69
C VAL A 255 -23.26 10.40 -7.39
N SER A 256 -23.31 9.65 -8.50
CA SER A 256 -22.13 9.06 -9.17
C SER A 256 -21.00 10.05 -9.43
N THR A 257 -21.31 11.25 -9.94
CA THR A 257 -20.29 12.29 -10.21
C THR A 257 -19.60 12.76 -8.94
N GLU A 258 -20.37 13.07 -7.89
CA GLU A 258 -19.79 13.54 -6.63
C GLU A 258 -19.09 12.41 -5.87
N LEU A 259 -19.62 11.20 -5.94
CA LEU A 259 -18.98 10.01 -5.37
C LEU A 259 -17.64 9.70 -6.05
N GLN A 260 -17.55 9.87 -7.36
CA GLN A 260 -16.29 9.72 -8.09
C GLN A 260 -15.28 10.78 -7.68
N ARG A 261 -15.71 12.05 -7.62
CA ARG A 261 -14.87 13.14 -7.13
C ARG A 261 -14.38 12.87 -5.72
N PHE A 262 -15.26 12.43 -4.83
CA PHE A 262 -14.91 12.09 -3.46
C PHE A 262 -13.84 10.99 -3.41
N SER A 263 -14.04 9.89 -4.15
CA SER A 263 -13.06 8.82 -4.24
C SER A 263 -11.72 9.29 -4.81
N ASP A 264 -11.74 10.14 -5.84
CA ASP A 264 -10.52 10.65 -6.47
C ASP A 264 -9.73 11.59 -5.55
N VAL A 265 -10.43 12.50 -4.85
CA VAL A 265 -9.83 13.40 -3.84
C VAL A 265 -9.16 12.59 -2.74
N GLN A 266 -9.87 11.62 -2.16
CA GLN A 266 -9.34 10.85 -1.06
C GLN A 266 -8.18 9.95 -1.49
N ASN A 267 -8.24 9.34 -2.68
CA ASN A 267 -7.12 8.56 -3.21
C ASN A 267 -5.85 9.41 -3.42
N ARG A 268 -5.97 10.68 -3.85
CA ARG A 268 -4.82 11.59 -3.97
C ARG A 268 -4.21 11.91 -2.60
N LEU A 269 -5.03 12.24 -1.61
CA LEU A 269 -4.57 12.49 -0.23
C LEU A 269 -3.95 11.23 0.39
N LEU A 270 -4.54 10.06 0.16
CA LEU A 270 -4.03 8.77 0.62
C LEU A 270 -2.66 8.44 -0.02
N GLY A 271 -2.51 8.65 -1.33
CA GLY A 271 -1.24 8.48 -2.02
C GLY A 271 -0.14 9.41 -1.48
N ALA A 272 -0.49 10.67 -1.19
CA ALA A 272 0.43 11.61 -0.55
C ALA A 272 0.81 11.13 0.87
N ALA A 273 -0.14 10.66 1.66
CA ALA A 273 0.13 10.13 3.00
C ALA A 273 1.08 8.92 2.94
N PHE A 274 0.85 7.95 2.06
CA PHE A 274 1.71 6.77 1.91
C PHE A 274 3.14 7.13 1.52
N ALA A 275 3.33 8.06 0.58
CA ALA A 275 4.66 8.54 0.21
C ALA A 275 5.39 9.20 1.39
N ALA A 276 4.64 9.81 2.32
CA ALA A 276 5.17 10.46 3.52
C ALA A 276 5.39 9.53 4.72
N LEU A 277 5.03 8.24 4.65
CA LEU A 277 5.27 7.28 5.73
C LEU A 277 6.66 6.62 5.71
N PRO A 278 7.26 6.31 6.88
CA PRO A 278 8.59 5.70 6.98
C PRO A 278 8.71 4.37 6.23
N ARG A 279 9.94 4.03 5.82
CA ARG A 279 10.26 2.74 5.21
C ARG A 279 10.23 1.59 6.21
N THR A 280 10.09 0.38 5.67
CA THR A 280 10.25 -0.86 6.44
C THR A 280 11.50 -1.60 5.99
N ALA A 281 12.30 -2.12 6.91
CA ALA A 281 13.47 -2.93 6.57
C ALA A 281 13.05 -4.32 6.07
N VAL A 282 13.65 -4.78 4.97
CA VAL A 282 13.40 -6.12 4.40
C VAL A 282 13.79 -7.22 5.39
N LEU A 283 14.86 -7.04 6.15
CA LEU A 283 15.26 -8.04 7.15
C LEU A 283 14.23 -8.21 8.29
N ALA A 284 13.48 -7.16 8.66
CA ALA A 284 12.38 -7.29 9.61
C ALA A 284 11.17 -7.99 9.00
N LYS A 285 10.92 -7.72 7.70
CA LYS A 285 9.74 -8.17 6.96
C LYS A 285 10.19 -8.68 5.59
N PRO A 286 10.68 -9.93 5.49
CA PRO A 286 11.29 -10.43 4.25
C PRO A 286 10.27 -10.65 3.13
N ARG A 287 9.01 -10.82 3.49
CA ARG A 287 7.87 -10.94 2.58
C ARG A 287 6.67 -10.24 3.20
N LEU A 288 5.78 -9.79 2.33
CA LEU A 288 4.46 -9.29 2.71
C LEU A 288 3.41 -10.18 2.05
N TYR A 289 2.28 -10.37 2.72
CA TYR A 289 1.21 -11.28 2.32
C TYR A 289 -0.11 -10.53 2.22
N SER A 290 -0.86 -10.75 1.17
CA SER A 290 -2.23 -10.27 1.07
C SER A 290 -3.12 -11.45 0.72
N GLY A 291 -4.04 -11.81 1.61
CA GLY A 291 -5.19 -12.57 1.16
C GLY A 291 -6.06 -11.55 0.50
N GLN A 292 -6.23 -11.64 -0.82
CA GLN A 292 -7.01 -10.63 -1.52
C GLN A 292 -8.40 -10.62 -0.90
N PRO A 293 -8.74 -9.52 -0.20
CA PRO A 293 -10.05 -9.42 0.37
C PRO A 293 -10.95 -9.22 -0.83
N ASP A 294 -11.64 -10.27 -1.24
CA ASP A 294 -12.93 -9.99 -1.81
C ASP A 294 -13.68 -9.30 -0.67
N ILE A 295 -13.90 -8.00 -0.87
CA ILE A 295 -15.28 -7.51 -0.83
C ILE A 295 -16.13 -8.69 -1.31
N SER A 296 -16.72 -9.46 -0.38
CA SER A 296 -16.99 -10.91 -0.57
C SER A 296 -17.81 -11.25 -1.80
N GLN A 297 -18.45 -10.24 -2.38
CA GLN A 297 -19.22 -10.26 -3.62
C GLN A 297 -18.42 -10.08 -4.94
N LEU A 298 -17.16 -9.60 -4.93
CA LEU A 298 -16.36 -9.35 -6.14
C LEU A 298 -15.90 -10.67 -6.81
N GLY A 299 -15.62 -11.74 -6.09
CA GLY A 299 -15.20 -13.00 -6.71
C GLY A 299 -13.90 -12.92 -7.51
N LEU A 300 -13.46 -14.07 -8.03
CA LEU A 300 -12.19 -14.16 -8.78
C LEU A 300 -12.24 -13.44 -10.14
N GLU A 301 -13.42 -13.26 -10.73
CA GLU A 301 -13.59 -12.64 -12.04
C GLU A 301 -13.36 -11.12 -12.08
N HIS A 302 -13.22 -10.47 -10.92
CA HIS A 302 -12.89 -9.04 -10.86
C HIS A 302 -11.40 -8.79 -10.58
N PHE A 303 -10.60 -9.81 -10.24
CA PHE A 303 -9.16 -9.65 -10.02
C PHE A 303 -8.44 -9.01 -11.23
N GLY A 304 -8.81 -9.38 -12.45
CA GLY A 304 -8.17 -8.87 -13.66
C GLY A 304 -8.41 -7.38 -13.91
N ILE A 305 -9.55 -6.84 -13.47
CA ILE A 305 -9.92 -5.43 -13.72
C ILE A 305 -9.26 -4.45 -12.74
N GLU A 306 -8.57 -4.98 -11.72
CA GLU A 306 -7.75 -4.20 -10.79
C GLU A 306 -6.50 -3.61 -11.46
N PHE A 307 -6.16 -4.06 -12.68
CA PHE A 307 -4.94 -3.67 -13.39
C PHE A 307 -5.18 -2.69 -14.53
N LEU A 308 -4.23 -1.78 -14.74
CA LEU A 308 -4.23 -0.87 -15.90
C LEU A 308 -4.04 -1.62 -17.23
N GLU A 309 -3.40 -2.78 -17.20
CA GLU A 309 -3.14 -3.63 -18.37
C GLU A 309 -4.38 -4.41 -18.84
N CYS A 310 -5.50 -4.34 -18.11
CA CYS A 310 -6.75 -4.98 -18.51
C CYS A 310 -7.29 -4.34 -19.82
N PRO A 311 -7.48 -5.11 -20.91
CA PRO A 311 -7.94 -4.55 -22.19
C PRO A 311 -9.32 -3.89 -22.13
N LEU A 312 -10.17 -4.28 -21.16
CA LEU A 312 -11.49 -3.69 -21.00
C LEU A 312 -11.44 -2.21 -20.57
N ASN A 313 -10.29 -1.73 -20.09
CA ASN A 313 -10.08 -0.33 -19.74
C ASN A 313 -10.26 0.61 -20.93
N ASP A 314 -10.06 0.12 -22.16
CA ASP A 314 -10.22 0.88 -23.40
C ASP A 314 -11.68 0.95 -23.88
N GLY A 315 -12.60 0.32 -23.15
CA GLY A 315 -14.04 0.31 -23.44
C GLY A 315 -14.49 -0.78 -24.42
N PRO A 316 -15.66 -0.61 -25.07
CA PRO A 316 -16.51 0.58 -25.02
C PRO A 316 -17.17 0.79 -23.65
N VAL A 317 -17.49 2.05 -23.31
CA VAL A 317 -18.24 2.39 -22.10
C VAL A 317 -19.58 1.66 -22.08
N GLY A 318 -19.92 1.06 -20.94
CA GLY A 318 -21.12 0.25 -20.76
C GLY A 318 -20.87 -1.26 -20.92
N THR A 319 -19.69 -1.67 -21.40
CA THR A 319 -19.26 -3.08 -21.30
C THR A 319 -18.87 -3.42 -19.88
N THR A 320 -19.53 -4.41 -19.28
CA THR A 320 -19.22 -4.87 -17.92
C THR A 320 -17.73 -5.16 -17.75
N LEU A 321 -17.10 -4.51 -16.76
CA LEU A 321 -15.71 -4.73 -16.40
C LEU A 321 -15.60 -6.00 -15.56
N VAL A 322 -15.55 -7.14 -16.24
CA VAL A 322 -15.31 -8.47 -15.65
C VAL A 322 -14.35 -9.22 -16.57
N ALA A 323 -13.33 -9.85 -15.99
CA ALA A 323 -12.35 -10.63 -16.73
C ALA A 323 -12.19 -12.01 -16.06
N PRO A 324 -12.49 -13.13 -16.76
CA PRO A 324 -12.28 -14.46 -16.19
C PRO A 324 -10.86 -14.59 -15.63
N PHE A 325 -10.75 -15.05 -14.38
CA PHE A 325 -9.47 -15.10 -13.66
C PHE A 325 -8.38 -15.84 -14.44
N GLY A 326 -8.72 -16.99 -15.04
CA GLY A 326 -7.80 -17.76 -15.87
C GLY A 326 -7.29 -16.99 -17.08
N ASP A 327 -8.14 -16.19 -17.74
CA ASP A 327 -7.78 -15.42 -18.91
C ASP A 327 -6.87 -14.25 -18.54
N ALA A 328 -7.14 -13.58 -17.42
CA ALA A 328 -6.26 -12.52 -16.89
C ALA A 328 -4.84 -13.07 -16.63
N LEU A 329 -4.73 -14.21 -15.95
CA LEU A 329 -3.44 -14.87 -15.69
C LEU A 329 -2.77 -15.44 -16.95
N ALA A 330 -3.53 -15.82 -17.97
CA ALA A 330 -2.98 -16.29 -19.24
C ALA A 330 -2.49 -15.14 -20.14
N THR A 331 -2.87 -13.89 -19.87
CA THR A 331 -2.64 -12.75 -20.76
C THR A 331 -1.76 -11.68 -20.10
N TYR A 332 -2.37 -10.72 -19.41
CA TYR A 332 -1.71 -9.51 -18.90
C TYR A 332 -1.24 -9.62 -17.44
N ALA A 333 -1.83 -10.51 -16.64
CA ALA A 333 -1.46 -10.76 -15.25
C ALA A 333 -0.65 -12.05 -15.05
N GLY A 334 -0.09 -12.61 -16.13
CA GLY A 334 0.65 -13.87 -16.12
C GLY A 334 2.10 -13.76 -15.63
N MET A 335 2.72 -14.91 -15.37
CA MET A 335 4.13 -15.00 -14.98
C MET A 335 5.03 -14.25 -15.97
N GLY A 336 5.96 -13.45 -15.45
CA GLY A 336 6.89 -12.62 -16.21
C GLY A 336 6.32 -11.30 -16.70
N ARG A 337 5.00 -11.06 -16.59
CA ARG A 337 4.38 -9.77 -16.89
C ARG A 337 4.56 -8.80 -15.74
N THR A 338 4.42 -7.51 -16.06
CA THR A 338 4.29 -6.44 -15.07
C THR A 338 2.84 -5.99 -15.07
N VAL A 339 2.25 -5.94 -13.88
CA VAL A 339 0.91 -5.39 -13.65
C VAL A 339 1.00 -4.09 -12.89
N THR A 340 0.09 -3.17 -13.15
CA THR A 340 -0.01 -1.88 -12.47
C THR A 340 -1.37 -1.76 -11.81
N THR A 341 -1.40 -1.61 -10.49
CA THR A 341 -2.68 -1.58 -9.75
C THR A 341 -3.43 -0.26 -9.98
N LYS A 342 -4.76 -0.31 -10.10
CA LYS A 342 -5.63 0.87 -10.17
C LYS A 342 -5.95 1.47 -8.79
N MET A 343 -5.79 0.68 -7.73
CA MET A 343 -6.11 1.03 -6.35
C MET A 343 -5.02 0.57 -5.39
N VAL A 344 -5.19 0.97 -4.13
CA VAL A 344 -4.38 0.53 -3.02
C VAL A 344 -4.55 -0.97 -2.81
N TRP A 345 -3.44 -1.65 -2.58
CA TRP A 345 -3.45 -3.01 -2.07
C TRP A 345 -2.92 -3.06 -0.65
N SER A 346 -3.66 -3.73 0.23
CA SER A 346 -3.31 -3.96 1.62
C SER A 346 -2.66 -5.34 1.80
N PHE A 347 -1.62 -5.38 2.61
CA PHE A 347 -0.81 -6.55 2.95
C PHE A 347 -0.57 -6.58 4.47
N THR A 348 -0.30 -7.76 5.00
CA THR A 348 0.21 -8.02 6.34
C THR A 348 1.59 -8.67 6.24
N ASP A 349 2.26 -8.89 7.36
CA ASP A 349 3.52 -9.64 7.43
C ASP A 349 3.34 -11.11 7.83
N SER A 350 2.10 -11.56 7.98
CA SER A 350 1.74 -12.94 8.36
C SER A 350 0.89 -13.61 7.29
N LEU A 351 1.32 -14.78 6.82
CA LEU A 351 0.51 -15.61 5.93
C LEU A 351 -0.79 -16.07 6.62
N GLU A 352 -0.76 -16.30 7.94
CA GLU A 352 -1.95 -16.70 8.69
C GLU A 352 -3.00 -15.59 8.69
N ASP A 353 -2.59 -14.35 8.94
CA ASP A 353 -3.49 -13.19 8.93
C ASP A 353 -4.01 -12.93 7.52
N ALA A 354 -3.17 -13.06 6.49
CA ALA A 354 -3.60 -12.97 5.10
C ALA A 354 -4.66 -14.02 4.76
N MET A 355 -4.49 -15.27 5.20
CA MET A 355 -5.45 -16.35 4.98
C MET A 355 -6.81 -16.15 5.67
N HIS A 356 -6.91 -15.24 6.64
CA HIS A 356 -8.19 -14.83 7.22
C HIS A 356 -9.08 -14.14 6.17
N TYR A 357 -8.48 -13.36 5.27
CA TYR A 357 -9.17 -12.56 4.26
C TYR A 357 -9.16 -13.18 2.85
N ALA A 358 -8.41 -14.26 2.64
CA ALA A 358 -8.26 -14.87 1.32
C ALA A 358 -9.57 -15.44 0.76
N ASN A 359 -9.96 -14.95 -0.42
CA ASN A 359 -11.10 -15.38 -1.24
C ASN A 359 -10.77 -16.50 -2.23
N GLY A 360 -9.59 -17.11 -2.11
CA GLY A 360 -9.04 -18.03 -3.11
C GLY A 360 -7.78 -17.52 -3.79
N ILE A 361 -7.38 -16.26 -3.56
CA ILE A 361 -6.11 -15.69 -3.99
C ILE A 361 -5.28 -15.27 -2.78
N VAL A 362 -3.98 -15.60 -2.82
CA VAL A 362 -2.98 -15.06 -1.90
C VAL A 362 -1.88 -14.41 -2.73
N LEU A 363 -1.66 -13.12 -2.53
CA LEU A 363 -0.50 -12.42 -3.06
C LEU A 363 0.66 -12.52 -2.07
N VAL A 364 1.85 -12.80 -2.59
CA VAL A 364 3.10 -12.78 -1.82
C VAL A 364 4.00 -11.74 -2.47
N ALA A 365 4.19 -10.61 -1.81
CA ALA A 365 5.17 -9.63 -2.26
C ALA A 365 6.56 -9.99 -1.72
N GLU A 366 7.53 -10.07 -2.63
CA GLU A 366 8.96 -10.19 -2.34
C GLU A 366 9.65 -8.87 -2.68
N PRO A 367 10.67 -8.46 -1.93
CA PRO A 367 11.38 -7.22 -2.20
C PRO A 367 12.15 -7.31 -3.53
N GLY A 368 12.57 -6.14 -4.05
CA GLY A 368 13.48 -6.09 -5.19
C GLY A 368 14.77 -6.85 -4.92
N ASP A 369 15.39 -7.42 -5.96
CA ASP A 369 16.65 -8.15 -5.81
C ASP A 369 17.73 -7.24 -5.20
N GLY A 370 18.30 -7.66 -4.06
CA GLY A 370 19.29 -6.86 -3.33
C GLY A 370 18.72 -5.66 -2.55
N ALA A 371 17.40 -5.49 -2.48
CA ALA A 371 16.78 -4.41 -1.71
C ALA A 371 16.93 -4.63 -0.20
N TRP A 372 17.28 -3.56 0.50
CA TRP A 372 17.46 -3.56 1.96
C TRP A 372 16.18 -3.11 2.69
N VAL A 373 15.32 -2.38 1.98
CA VAL A 373 14.10 -1.76 2.48
C VAL A 373 12.96 -1.93 1.48
N TRP A 374 11.74 -1.86 1.99
CA TRP A 374 10.54 -1.67 1.19
C TRP A 374 10.37 -0.19 0.87
N ASP A 375 10.79 0.22 -0.33
CA ASP A 375 10.66 1.62 -0.76
C ASP A 375 9.24 1.99 -1.21
N THR A 376 8.43 1.00 -1.62
CA THR A 376 7.09 1.21 -2.19
C THR A 376 5.95 0.79 -1.26
N ALA A 377 6.25 0.18 -0.11
CA ALA A 377 5.25 -0.24 0.87
C ALA A 377 5.24 0.70 2.08
N ALA A 378 4.06 1.21 2.44
CA ALA A 378 3.87 2.08 3.59
C ALA A 378 3.30 1.26 4.76
N TYR A 379 3.96 1.30 5.93
CA TYR A 379 3.42 0.70 7.15
C TYR A 379 2.40 1.64 7.79
N VAL A 380 1.12 1.26 7.75
CA VAL A 380 -0.01 2.14 8.11
C VAL A 380 -0.70 1.77 9.42
N THR A 381 -0.36 0.64 10.06
CA THR A 381 -0.98 0.20 11.33
C THR A 381 -1.10 1.29 12.40
N PRO A 382 -0.10 2.17 12.62
CA PRO A 382 -0.25 3.23 13.63
C PRO A 382 -1.41 4.19 13.35
N LEU A 383 -1.77 4.37 12.08
CA LEU A 383 -2.88 5.21 11.60
C LEU A 383 -4.17 4.41 11.33
N SER A 384 -4.11 3.09 11.37
CA SER A 384 -5.23 2.18 11.06
C SER A 384 -6.35 2.24 12.13
N ASP A 385 -7.55 1.79 11.81
CA ASP A 385 -8.68 1.72 12.72
C ASP A 385 -8.54 0.62 13.80
N ASP A 386 -7.86 -0.48 13.50
CA ASP A 386 -7.52 -1.54 14.45
C ASP A 386 -5.99 -1.67 14.62
N PRO A 387 -5.41 -1.15 15.72
CA PRO A 387 -3.97 -1.20 15.95
C PRO A 387 -3.42 -2.62 16.13
N ARG A 388 -4.28 -3.65 16.25
CA ARG A 388 -3.86 -5.05 16.35
C ARG A 388 -3.62 -5.68 14.98
N LYS A 389 -4.12 -5.06 13.90
CA LYS A 389 -3.95 -5.54 12.54
C LYS A 389 -2.69 -4.93 11.93
N VAL A 390 -1.70 -5.77 11.68
CA VAL A 390 -0.50 -5.36 10.95
C VAL A 390 -0.87 -5.11 9.50
N GLU A 391 -0.57 -3.90 9.01
CA GLU A 391 -1.02 -3.43 7.72
C GLU A 391 0.06 -2.61 7.02
N TYR A 392 0.36 -3.06 5.80
CA TYR A 392 1.23 -2.43 4.82
C TYR A 392 0.41 -2.16 3.58
N THR A 393 0.62 -1.01 2.96
CA THR A 393 -0.12 -0.63 1.74
C THR A 393 0.83 -0.31 0.61
N PHE A 394 0.44 -0.71 -0.59
CA PHE A 394 1.03 -0.23 -1.83
C PHE A 394 0.05 0.74 -2.48
N ALA A 395 0.53 1.92 -2.86
CA ALA A 395 -0.30 2.97 -3.44
C ALA A 395 -0.88 2.56 -4.81
N PRO A 396 -1.95 3.21 -5.29
CA PRO A 396 -2.42 3.04 -6.66
C PRO A 396 -1.29 3.39 -7.65
N GLY A 397 -1.23 2.69 -8.77
CA GLY A 397 -0.16 2.85 -9.76
C GLY A 397 1.14 2.10 -9.41
N THR A 398 1.15 1.33 -8.32
CA THR A 398 2.30 0.47 -8.02
C THR A 398 2.42 -0.62 -9.08
N ARG A 399 3.64 -0.79 -9.59
CA ARG A 399 3.98 -1.79 -10.60
C ARG A 399 4.57 -3.01 -9.94
N PHE A 400 4.08 -4.19 -10.30
CA PHE A 400 4.57 -5.47 -9.81
C PHE A 400 4.91 -6.37 -10.97
N LYS A 401 6.13 -6.91 -10.96
CA LYS A 401 6.47 -8.07 -11.80
C LYS A 401 5.87 -9.31 -11.17
N VAL A 402 5.07 -10.05 -11.93
CA VAL A 402 4.56 -11.37 -11.52
C VAL A 402 5.68 -12.38 -11.67
N LYS A 403 6.21 -12.86 -10.54
CA LYS A 403 7.36 -13.76 -10.49
C LYS A 403 6.94 -15.22 -10.63
N ASN A 404 5.84 -15.58 -10.00
CA ASN A 404 5.34 -16.96 -10.01
C ASN A 404 3.83 -17.03 -9.78
N ILE A 405 3.20 -18.10 -10.26
CA ILE A 405 1.79 -18.40 -10.04
C ILE A 405 1.66 -19.89 -9.73
N ASP A 406 1.29 -20.22 -8.49
CA ASP A 406 1.13 -21.60 -8.04
C ASP A 406 -0.31 -21.88 -7.56
N ARG A 407 -0.74 -23.14 -7.67
CA ARG A 407 -1.93 -23.62 -6.98
C ARG A 407 -1.49 -24.37 -5.74
N ALA A 408 -1.97 -23.95 -4.57
CA ALA A 408 -1.60 -24.54 -3.29
C ALA A 408 -2.84 -24.82 -2.42
N ALA A 409 -2.64 -25.59 -1.36
CA ALA A 409 -3.60 -25.72 -0.27
C ALA A 409 -2.95 -25.16 1.00
N VAL A 410 -3.50 -24.07 1.53
CA VAL A 410 -3.02 -23.45 2.77
C VAL A 410 -4.06 -23.71 3.85
N SER A 411 -3.67 -24.42 4.91
CA SER A 411 -4.58 -24.88 5.97
C SER A 411 -5.81 -25.62 5.43
N GLY A 412 -5.62 -26.41 4.36
CA GLY A 412 -6.68 -27.18 3.70
C GLY A 412 -7.60 -26.39 2.76
N LYS A 413 -7.41 -25.06 2.63
CA LYS A 413 -8.15 -24.24 1.67
C LYS A 413 -7.38 -24.14 0.35
N PRO A 414 -7.99 -24.47 -0.80
CA PRO A 414 -7.35 -24.29 -2.10
C PRO A 414 -7.23 -22.79 -2.41
N VAL A 415 -6.03 -22.37 -2.79
CA VAL A 415 -5.73 -20.99 -3.17
C VAL A 415 -4.80 -20.95 -4.39
N VAL A 416 -4.87 -19.85 -5.14
CA VAL A 416 -3.85 -19.47 -6.12
C VAL A 416 -2.91 -18.48 -5.46
N VAL A 417 -1.63 -18.85 -5.39
CA VAL A 417 -0.57 -18.03 -4.83
C VAL A 417 0.12 -17.30 -5.97
N ILE A 418 0.08 -15.97 -5.94
CA ILE A 418 0.72 -15.11 -6.93
C ILE A 418 1.89 -14.40 -6.25
N THR A 419 3.11 -14.75 -6.63
CA THR A 419 4.31 -14.08 -6.11
C THR A 419 4.61 -12.86 -6.97
N LEU A 420 4.77 -11.72 -6.31
CA LEU A 420 4.94 -10.40 -6.91
C LEU A 420 6.26 -9.78 -6.44
N GLN A 421 6.89 -8.99 -7.30
CA GLN A 421 8.03 -8.15 -6.95
C GLN A 421 7.73 -6.71 -7.36
N PRO A 422 7.68 -5.74 -6.43
CA PRO A 422 7.42 -4.35 -6.78
C PRO A 422 8.60 -3.79 -7.58
N GLU A 423 8.30 -3.04 -8.63
CA GLU A 423 9.29 -2.33 -9.42
C GLU A 423 9.53 -0.95 -8.79
N VAL A 424 10.76 -0.69 -8.34
CA VAL A 424 11.15 0.65 -7.90
C VAL A 424 11.28 1.52 -9.14
N ARG A 425 10.43 2.56 -9.28
CA ARG A 425 10.67 3.58 -10.31
C ARG A 425 12.01 4.25 -10.00
N ALA A 426 12.96 4.18 -10.94
CA ALA A 426 14.02 5.19 -10.97
C ALA A 426 13.30 6.55 -11.00
N VAL A 427 13.66 7.46 -10.09
CA VAL A 427 13.04 8.78 -9.98
C VAL A 427 13.04 9.44 -11.35
N GLN A 428 11.89 9.41 -12.03
CA GLN A 428 11.70 10.06 -13.31
C GLN A 428 11.69 11.56 -13.01
N THR A 429 12.77 12.22 -13.41
CA THR A 429 12.86 13.67 -13.52
C THR A 429 11.61 14.19 -14.21
N ARG A 430 10.81 15.00 -13.49
CA ARG A 430 9.79 16.02 -13.83
C ARG A 430 9.05 16.07 -15.19
N ASP A 431 9.43 15.32 -16.22
CA ASP A 431 8.92 15.41 -17.59
C ASP A 431 7.79 14.41 -17.91
N GLU A 432 7.50 13.46 -17.01
CA GLU A 432 6.40 12.49 -17.22
C GLU A 432 5.04 12.94 -16.67
N ALA A 433 5.00 14.01 -15.85
CA ALA A 433 3.73 14.68 -15.52
C ALA A 433 3.15 15.45 -16.73
N GLU A 434 3.96 15.72 -17.76
CA GLU A 434 3.55 16.38 -19.00
C GLU A 434 3.52 15.45 -20.24
N SER A 435 4.02 14.21 -20.13
CA SER A 435 4.17 13.29 -21.28
C SER A 435 3.03 12.29 -21.46
N ALA A 436 1.98 12.33 -20.64
CA ALA A 436 0.72 11.59 -20.88
C ALA A 436 -0.11 12.13 -22.07
N SER A 437 0.52 12.80 -23.05
CA SER A 437 -0.18 13.46 -24.15
C SER A 437 0.40 13.19 -25.53
N ARG A 438 1.43 12.34 -25.73
CA ARG A 438 1.97 12.10 -27.08
C ARG A 438 2.43 10.65 -27.36
N LEU A 439 1.64 10.04 -28.25
CA LEU A 439 1.99 9.06 -29.29
C LEU A 439 2.09 7.56 -28.91
N GLY A 440 1.19 6.80 -29.54
CA GLY A 440 1.08 5.35 -29.50
C GLY A 440 2.10 4.58 -30.38
N PRO A 441 1.94 3.25 -30.47
CA PRO A 441 3.03 2.30 -30.71
C PRO A 441 3.17 1.87 -32.17
N ASP A 442 4.36 1.42 -32.55
CA ASP A 442 4.54 0.50 -33.69
C ASP A 442 4.82 -0.91 -33.17
N LYS A 443 3.87 -1.80 -33.46
CA LYS A 443 3.87 -3.24 -33.13
C LYS A 443 4.42 -4.00 -34.32
N SER A 444 5.72 -4.30 -34.31
CA SER A 444 6.21 -5.47 -35.04
C SER A 444 7.46 -6.01 -34.36
N GLN A 445 7.58 -7.35 -34.35
CA GLN A 445 8.61 -8.17 -33.72
C GLN A 445 8.32 -8.57 -32.27
N LEU A 446 7.68 -9.74 -32.12
CA LEU A 446 8.23 -10.88 -31.36
C LEU A 446 7.18 -12.01 -31.35
N LEU A 447 6.96 -12.58 -32.54
CA LEU A 447 6.49 -13.95 -32.70
C LEU A 447 7.74 -14.83 -32.76
N SER A 448 8.02 -15.60 -31.71
CA SER A 448 8.53 -16.98 -31.85
C SER A 448 8.88 -17.58 -30.48
N ALA A 449 8.41 -18.82 -30.29
CA ALA A 449 8.84 -19.84 -29.32
C ALA A 449 7.85 -20.16 -28.20
N ALA A 450 6.72 -20.74 -28.63
CA ALA A 450 5.96 -21.69 -27.81
C ALA A 450 6.74 -23.02 -27.73
N GLY A 451 6.88 -23.58 -26.53
CA GLY A 451 7.36 -24.93 -26.27
C GLY A 451 6.46 -25.58 -25.21
N SER A 452 5.84 -26.69 -25.59
CA SER A 452 4.73 -27.40 -24.94
C SER A 452 5.10 -28.13 -23.63
N LEU A 453 4.16 -28.17 -22.68
CA LEU A 453 4.01 -29.26 -21.71
C LEU A 453 2.53 -29.66 -21.63
N GLU A 454 2.29 -30.97 -21.53
CA GLU A 454 1.01 -31.66 -21.75
C GLU A 454 -0.08 -31.41 -20.68
N PRO A 455 -1.37 -31.56 -21.04
CA PRO A 455 -2.51 -31.29 -20.16
C PRO A 455 -2.74 -32.41 -19.12
N PHE A 456 -2.93 -32.03 -17.86
CA PHE A 456 -3.39 -32.93 -16.80
C PHE A 456 -4.92 -33.07 -16.81
N VAL A 457 -5.40 -34.32 -16.76
CA VAL A 457 -6.82 -34.71 -16.77
C VAL A 457 -7.35 -34.79 -15.32
N PRO A 458 -8.46 -34.12 -14.98
CA PRO A 458 -8.99 -34.14 -13.61
C PRO A 458 -9.76 -35.44 -13.34
N SER A 459 -9.34 -36.22 -12.34
CA SER A 459 -10.15 -37.31 -11.80
C SER A 459 -11.08 -36.79 -10.70
N GLY A 460 -12.37 -36.91 -10.92
CA GLY A 460 -13.41 -36.48 -10.00
C GLY A 460 -13.50 -37.32 -8.72
N ARG A 461 -13.70 -36.64 -7.59
CA ARG A 461 -14.79 -36.88 -6.62
C ARG A 461 -14.56 -35.99 -5.39
N ILE A 462 -15.55 -35.16 -5.13
CA ILE A 462 -15.67 -34.27 -3.98
C ILE A 462 -16.16 -35.07 -2.76
N PRO A 463 -15.63 -34.82 -1.55
CA PRO A 463 -16.40 -34.98 -0.33
C PRO A 463 -16.70 -33.60 0.28
N HIS A 464 -17.99 -33.32 0.45
CA HIS A 464 -18.51 -32.18 1.19
C HIS A 464 -18.24 -32.34 2.70
N SER A 465 -17.79 -31.27 3.35
CA SER A 465 -18.05 -30.98 4.77
C SER A 465 -18.37 -29.49 4.89
N ARG A 466 -19.65 -29.12 5.02
CA ARG A 466 -20.33 -28.81 6.29
C ARG A 466 -19.46 -27.99 7.24
N HIS A 467 -19.54 -26.66 7.15
CA HIS A 467 -19.75 -25.80 8.31
C HIS A 467 -20.59 -24.57 7.94
N ARG A 468 -21.59 -24.34 8.78
CA ARG A 468 -22.62 -23.29 8.73
C ARG A 468 -21.98 -21.93 9.03
N TYR A 469 -22.38 -20.87 8.33
CA TYR A 469 -23.04 -19.66 8.86
C TYR A 469 -23.55 -18.80 7.68
N GLY A 470 -24.76 -18.25 7.79
CA GLY A 470 -25.21 -17.13 6.94
C GLY A 470 -26.23 -17.39 5.83
N GLY A 471 -27.24 -18.25 5.99
CA GLY A 471 -28.40 -18.33 5.08
C GLY A 471 -29.65 -17.73 5.71
N ARG A 472 -30.31 -16.76 5.04
CA ARG A 472 -31.68 -16.31 5.40
C ARG A 472 -32.65 -17.50 5.26
N PRO A 473 -33.63 -17.67 6.16
CA PRO A 473 -34.71 -18.63 5.98
C PRO A 473 -35.70 -18.13 4.93
N CYS A 474 -35.96 -18.94 3.90
CA CYS A 474 -37.08 -18.73 3.00
C CYS A 474 -38.41 -18.88 3.76
N ALA A 475 -39.27 -17.86 3.64
CA ALA A 475 -40.65 -17.93 4.09
C ALA A 475 -41.47 -18.74 3.08
N CYS A 476 -41.91 -19.94 3.48
CA CYS A 476 -42.98 -20.65 2.79
C CYS A 476 -44.22 -20.65 3.68
N SER A 477 -45.31 -20.20 3.06
CA SER A 477 -46.68 -20.07 3.53
C SER A 477 -47.21 -21.26 4.32
N ARG A 478 -47.84 -20.97 5.46
CA ARG A 478 -48.83 -21.84 6.09
C ARG A 478 -50.03 -21.98 5.14
N GLN A 479 -50.41 -23.22 4.84
CA GLN A 479 -51.81 -23.56 4.59
C GLN A 479 -52.22 -24.67 5.55
N GLU A 480 -53.32 -24.41 6.23
CA GLU A 480 -54.06 -25.26 7.14
C GLU A 480 -54.70 -26.44 6.41
N GLY A 481 -55.02 -27.51 7.14
CA GLY A 481 -56.18 -28.33 6.81
C GLY A 481 -56.02 -29.84 6.96
N HIS A 482 -56.45 -30.31 8.13
CA HIS A 482 -56.97 -31.64 8.50
C HIS A 482 -56.03 -32.85 8.58
#